data_AF-A0A2T0LIH1-F1
#
_entry.id   AF-A0A2T0LIH1-F1
#
_cell.length_a   1.000
_cell.length_b   1.000
_cell.length_c   1.000
_cell.angle_alpha   90.00
_cell.angle_beta   90.00
_cell.angle_gamma   90.00
#
_symmetry.space_group_name_H-M   'P 1'
#
loop_
_entity.id
_entity.type
_entity.pdbx_description
1 polymer ?
#
loop_
_entity_poly.entity_id
_entity_poly.type
_entity_poly.pdbx_seq_one_letter_code
_entity_poly.pdbx_strand_id
1 'polypeptide(L)' 'MIPRPANSECDEFPFASTWQGSYTEDVGKFSVRYIDADSNRAGGNWLAAWYAYDRILNNDVFNVKVVE' A
#
# COMPACT_ATOMS: atom_id res chain seq x y z
N MET A 1 -12.26 -16.39 -6.77
CA MET A 1 -11.25 -15.40 -7.15
C MET A 1 -11.92 -14.42 -8.10
N ILE A 2 -11.99 -13.13 -7.74
CA ILE A 2 -12.61 -12.10 -8.60
C ILE A 2 -11.65 -11.85 -9.76
N PRO A 3 -12.09 -11.96 -11.04
CA PRO A 3 -11.24 -11.68 -12.18
C PRO A 3 -10.67 -10.26 -12.09
N ARG A 4 -9.36 -10.13 -12.29
CA ARG A 4 -8.70 -8.81 -12.31
C ARG A 4 -9.21 -8.01 -13.52
N PRO A 5 -9.79 -6.81 -13.30
CA PRO A 5 -10.14 -5.92 -14.39
C PRO A 5 -8.93 -5.57 -15.29
N ALA A 6 -9.18 -5.30 -16.57
CA ALA A 6 -8.13 -4.81 -17.47
C ALA A 6 -7.54 -3.49 -16.95
N ASN A 7 -6.23 -3.30 -17.12
CA ASN A 7 -5.46 -2.15 -16.63
C ASN A 7 -5.65 -1.83 -15.14
N SER A 8 -5.80 -2.86 -14.30
CA SER A 8 -5.89 -2.69 -12.84
C SER A 8 -4.84 -3.51 -12.11
N GLU A 9 -4.47 -3.03 -10.93
CA GLU A 9 -3.58 -3.70 -9.99
C GLU A 9 -4.27 -3.79 -8.61
N CYS A 10 -3.89 -4.78 -7.80
CA CYS A 10 -4.34 -4.85 -6.41
C CYS A 10 -3.59 -3.80 -5.60
N ASP A 11 -4.33 -2.85 -5.03
CA ASP A 11 -3.83 -1.98 -3.97
C ASP A 11 -4.25 -2.54 -2.61
N GLU A 12 -3.38 -2.40 -1.61
CA GLU A 12 -3.62 -2.90 -0.26
C GLU A 12 -3.25 -1.89 0.83
N PHE A 13 -4.09 -1.85 1.87
CA PHE A 13 -3.84 -1.07 3.07
C PHE A 13 -4.13 -1.93 4.32
N PRO A 14 -3.21 -2.03 5.28
CA PRO A 14 -1.87 -1.42 5.30
C PRO A 14 -0.95 -1.96 4.18
N PHE A 15 0.02 -1.15 3.74
CA PHE A 15 0.84 -1.47 2.55
C PHE A 15 1.68 -2.75 2.76
N ALA A 16 1.90 -3.50 1.68
CA ALA A 16 2.74 -4.71 1.67
C ALA A 16 4.13 -4.53 2.31
N SER A 17 4.68 -3.32 2.17
CA SER A 17 5.99 -2.94 2.70
C SER A 17 6.01 -2.61 4.19
N THR A 18 4.89 -2.77 4.90
CA THR A 18 4.77 -2.49 6.34
C THR A 18 4.63 -3.76 7.17
N TRP A 19 4.99 -3.68 8.45
CA TRP A 19 4.81 -4.77 9.41
C TRP A 19 3.34 -5.05 9.74
N GLN A 20 2.43 -4.17 9.34
CA GLN A 20 0.98 -4.29 9.48
C GLN A 20 0.32 -4.76 8.16
N GLY A 21 1.11 -5.13 7.15
CA GLY A 21 0.59 -5.64 5.88
C GLY A 21 -0.29 -6.88 6.06
N SER A 22 -1.02 -7.23 5.01
CA SER A 22 -1.98 -8.35 5.00
C SER A 22 -1.38 -9.73 5.36
N TYR A 23 -0.05 -9.89 5.23
CA TYR A 23 0.68 -11.11 5.60
C TYR A 23 0.93 -11.26 7.11
N THR A 24 1.01 -10.15 7.85
CA THR A 24 1.43 -10.12 9.26
C THR A 24 0.30 -9.77 10.22
N GLU A 25 -0.73 -9.07 9.78
CA GLU A 25 -1.92 -8.76 10.60
C GLU A 25 -2.90 -9.95 10.72
N ASP A 26 -3.73 -9.91 11.76
CA ASP A 26 -4.86 -10.81 11.93
C ASP A 26 -5.80 -10.77 10.71
N VAL A 27 -6.29 -11.94 10.30
CA VAL A 27 -7.25 -12.11 9.20
C VAL A 27 -8.40 -11.11 9.35
N GLY A 28 -8.52 -10.16 8.41
CA GLY A 28 -9.66 -9.24 8.29
C GLY A 28 -9.41 -7.78 8.66
N LYS A 29 -8.19 -7.37 9.04
CA LYS A 29 -7.83 -5.97 9.31
C LYS A 29 -7.10 -5.27 8.17
N PHE A 30 -7.40 -5.66 6.92
CA PHE A 30 -6.81 -5.06 5.74
C PHE A 30 -7.89 -4.80 4.69
N SER A 31 -7.64 -3.83 3.81
CA SER A 31 -8.44 -3.54 2.64
C SER A 31 -7.64 -3.91 1.39
N VAL A 32 -8.31 -4.52 0.41
CA VAL A 32 -7.75 -4.75 -0.92
C VAL A 32 -8.75 -4.25 -1.95
N ARG A 33 -8.28 -3.51 -2.96
CA ARG A 33 -9.11 -3.07 -4.07
C ARG A 33 -8.33 -3.08 -5.38
N TYR A 34 -8.99 -3.49 -6.46
CA TYR A 34 -8.46 -3.22 -7.80
C TYR A 34 -8.63 -1.74 -8.13
N ILE A 35 -7.52 -1.06 -8.40
CA ILE A 35 -7.49 0.32 -8.87
C ILE A 35 -6.73 0.41 -10.20
N ASP A 36 -6.82 1.56 -10.88
CA ASP A 36 -6.09 1.81 -12.13
C ASP A 36 -4.58 1.57 -11.96
N ALA A 37 -3.98 0.82 -12.89
CA ALA A 37 -2.60 0.35 -12.77
C ALA A 37 -1.58 1.48 -12.79
N ASP A 38 -1.77 2.51 -13.62
CA ASP A 38 -0.84 3.63 -13.70
C ASP A 38 -0.89 4.48 -12.43
N SER A 39 -2.09 4.69 -11.89
CA SER A 39 -2.31 5.35 -10.61
C SER A 39 -1.68 4.57 -9.44
N ASN A 40 -1.86 3.25 -9.40
CA ASN A 40 -1.28 2.38 -8.37
C ASN A 40 0.25 2.44 -8.38
N ARG A 41 0.85 2.32 -9.57
CA ARG A 41 2.30 2.38 -9.75
C ARG A 41 2.87 3.74 -9.37
N ALA A 42 2.20 4.82 -9.76
CA ALA A 42 2.58 6.17 -9.35
C ALA A 42 2.55 6.30 -7.82
N GLY A 43 1.47 5.85 -7.17
CA GLY A 43 1.33 5.85 -5.71
C GLY A 43 2.45 5.08 -5.01
N GLY A 44 2.77 3.87 -5.48
CA GLY A 44 3.89 3.08 -4.97
C GLY A 44 5.26 3.77 -5.12
N ASN A 45 5.50 4.44 -6.24
CA ASN A 45 6.74 5.21 -6.45
C ASN A 45 6.85 6.39 -5.48
N TRP A 46 5.76 7.14 -5.27
CA TRP A 46 5.72 8.24 -4.30
C TRP A 46 5.89 7.76 -2.86
N LEU A 47 5.27 6.63 -2.50
CA LEU A 47 5.43 5.99 -1.20
C LEU A 47 6.90 5.60 -0.94
N ALA A 48 7.55 4.96 -1.91
CA ALA A 48 8.96 4.61 -1.82
C ALA A 48 9.88 5.83 -1.71
N ALA A 49 9.59 6.90 -2.48
CA ALA A 49 10.33 8.15 -2.39
C ALA A 49 10.16 8.82 -1.03
N TRP A 50 8.95 8.81 -0.45
CA TRP A 50 8.69 9.33 0.88
C TRP A 50 9.45 8.55 1.96
N TYR A 51 9.44 7.21 1.91
CA TYR A 51 10.26 6.38 2.80
C TYR A 51 11.75 6.75 2.74
N ALA A 52 12.28 6.98 1.54
CA ALA A 52 13.68 7.36 1.36
C ALA A 52 13.98 8.78 1.87
N TYR A 53 13.10 9.74 1.59
CA TYR A 53 13.29 11.16 1.93
C TYR A 53 13.25 11.40 3.43
N ASP A 54 12.27 10.78 4.10
CA ASP A 54 12.07 10.90 5.56
C ASP A 54 12.87 9.86 6.34
N ARG A 55 13.61 8.99 5.64
CA ARG A 55 14.41 7.89 6.20
C ARG A 55 13.60 6.98 7.12
N ILE A 56 12.41 6.60 6.66
CA ILE A 56 11.58 5.58 7.33
C ILE A 56 12.24 4.23 7.05
N LEU A 57 12.92 3.69 8.06
CA LEU A 57 13.64 2.43 7.98
C LEU A 57 12.78 1.26 8.47
N ASN A 58 13.35 0.06 8.40
CA ASN A 58 12.67 -1.15 8.85
C ASN A 58 12.22 -1.02 10.31
N ASN A 59 10.91 -1.22 10.53
CA ASN A 59 10.23 -1.16 11.83
C ASN A 59 10.15 0.24 12.47
N ASP A 60 10.40 1.31 11.72
CA ASP A 60 10.07 2.66 12.16
C ASP A 60 8.55 2.88 12.18
N VAL A 61 8.06 3.54 13.22
CA VAL A 61 6.63 3.83 13.38
C VAL A 61 6.29 5.13 12.66
N PHE A 62 5.26 5.08 11.82
CA PHE A 62 4.69 6.25 11.15
C PHE A 62 3.16 6.12 11.08
N ASN A 63 2.50 7.24 10.75
CA ASN A 63 1.05 7.26 10.51
C ASN A 63 0.78 7.76 9.09
N VAL A 64 -0.26 7.23 8.46
CA VAL A 64 -0.74 7.69 7.16
C VAL A 64 -1.99 8.53 7.38
N LYS A 65 -1.98 9.77 6.87
CA LYS A 65 -3.15 10.64 6.84
C LYS A 65 -3.52 10.90 5.38
N VAL A 66 -4.69 10.42 4.97
CA VAL A 66 -5.28 10.83 3.70
C VAL A 66 -5.89 12.21 3.88
N VAL A 67 -5.49 13.16 3.04
CA VAL A 67 -6.00 14.53 3.04
C VAL A 67 -6.83 14.74 1.78
N GLU A 68 -7.90 15.53 1.89
CA GLU A 68 -8.73 15.98 0.76
C GLU A 68 -8.07 17.15 0.01
#